data_AF-A0A954MJH5-F1
#
_entry.id   AF-A0A954MJH5-F1
#
_cell.length_a   1.000
_cell.length_b   1.000
_cell.length_c   1.000
_cell.angle_alpha   90.00
_cell.angle_beta   90.00
_cell.angle_gamma   90.00
#
_symmetry.space_group_name_H-M   'P 1'
#
loop_
_entity.id
_entity.type
_entity.pdbx_description
1 polymer ?
#
loop_
_entity_poly.entity_id
_entity_poly.type
_entity_poly.pdbx_seq_one_letter_code
_entity_poly.pdbx_strand_id
1 'polypeptide(L)'
;MQIPFESVAGLRSDPSAFQLPKASATEQTGSVPFSQVFRDAIGNVNESQNLATQTVDRMLAGENVGIQEVSLQIAQADLSFRFLMEVRDRAITAYQEVMRTQM
;
A
#
# COMPACT_ATOMS: atom_id res chain seq x y z
N MET A 1 33.51 5.22 58.68
CA MET A 1 34.96 4.97 58.50
C MET A 1 35.11 4.18 57.21
N GLN A 2 35.28 4.88 56.09
CA GLN A 2 36.54 5.04 55.34
C GLN A 2 36.83 3.83 54.43
N ILE A 3 36.97 4.16 53.14
CA ILE A 3 37.10 3.34 51.91
C ILE A 3 38.38 2.48 51.90
N PRO A 4 38.50 1.46 51.02
CA PRO A 4 39.38 1.71 49.88
C PRO A 4 38.95 1.14 48.52
N PHE A 5 39.37 1.91 47.53
CA PHE A 5 39.56 1.73 46.10
C PHE A 5 40.11 0.36 45.69
N GLU A 6 39.47 -0.27 44.70
CA GLU A 6 40.21 -1.03 43.69
C GLU A 6 39.72 -0.66 42.29
N SER A 7 40.68 -0.16 41.52
CA SER A 7 40.57 0.20 40.12
C SER A 7 40.29 -1.05 39.28
N VAL A 8 39.07 -1.18 38.75
CA VAL A 8 38.86 -2.02 37.56
C VAL A 8 39.33 -1.22 36.35
N ALA A 9 40.65 -1.17 36.21
CA ALA A 9 41.32 -0.97 34.94
C ALA A 9 40.91 -2.14 34.02
N GLY A 10 40.15 -1.86 32.97
CA GLY A 10 39.79 -2.94 32.04
C GLY A 10 38.87 -2.61 30.88
N LEU A 11 38.08 -1.54 30.92
CA LEU A 11 37.22 -1.20 29.78
C LEU A 11 37.96 -0.31 28.77
N ARG A 12 39.05 -0.84 28.24
CA ARG A 12 39.70 -0.29 27.05
C ARG A 12 38.80 -0.63 25.86
N SER A 13 38.26 0.42 25.26
CA SER A 13 37.39 0.40 24.09
C SER A 13 38.06 -0.34 22.94
N ASP A 14 37.53 -1.50 22.55
CA ASP A 14 37.78 -2.10 21.24
C ASP A 14 36.70 -1.58 20.26
N PRO A 15 37.00 -0.61 19.37
CA PRO A 15 36.03 -0.10 18.40
C PRO A 15 35.73 -1.08 17.25
N SER A 16 36.14 -2.35 17.35
CA SER A 16 36.05 -3.32 16.25
C SER A 16 35.00 -4.42 16.46
N ALA A 17 34.22 -4.37 17.55
CA ALA A 17 33.25 -5.41 17.88
C ALA A 17 31.84 -5.21 17.27
N PHE A 18 31.62 -4.16 16.47
CA PHE A 18 30.34 -3.94 15.80
C PHE A 18 30.50 -3.91 14.28
N GLN A 19 30.96 -5.03 13.72
CA GLN A 19 30.77 -5.30 12.31
C GLN A 19 29.31 -5.76 12.13
N LEU A 20 28.42 -4.83 11.84
CA LEU A 20 27.07 -5.16 11.37
C LEU A 20 27.20 -6.08 10.15
N PRO A 21 26.40 -7.15 10.05
CA PRO A 21 26.31 -7.88 8.80
C PRO A 21 25.87 -6.88 7.73
N LYS A 22 26.74 -6.64 6.74
CA LYS A 22 26.33 -6.04 5.48
C LYS A 22 25.33 -7.02 4.89
N ALA A 23 24.05 -6.82 5.20
CA ALA A 23 22.98 -7.30 4.36
C ALA A 23 23.27 -6.70 2.99
N SER A 24 23.67 -7.57 2.05
CA SER A 24 23.73 -7.24 0.64
C SER A 24 22.35 -6.70 0.28
N ALA A 25 22.24 -5.38 0.22
CA ALA A 25 21.14 -4.70 -0.43
C ALA A 25 21.24 -5.12 -1.89
N THR A 26 20.54 -6.21 -2.21
CA THR A 26 20.15 -6.47 -3.58
C THR A 26 19.11 -5.41 -3.87
N GLU A 27 19.60 -4.25 -4.30
CA GLU A 27 18.82 -3.20 -4.96
C GLU A 27 18.34 -3.77 -6.29
N GLN A 28 17.39 -4.69 -6.21
CA GLN A 28 16.52 -5.03 -7.31
C GLN A 28 15.14 -4.51 -6.94
N THR A 29 15.07 -3.21 -6.65
CA THR A 29 13.81 -2.48 -6.73
C THR A 29 13.50 -2.31 -8.21
N GLY A 30 13.02 -3.39 -8.83
CA GLY A 30 12.14 -3.26 -9.98
C GLY A 30 10.88 -2.57 -9.49
N SER A 31 10.91 -1.24 -9.45
CA SER A 31 9.76 -0.45 -9.02
C SER A 31 8.60 -0.80 -9.95
N VAL A 32 7.50 -1.33 -9.39
CA VAL A 32 6.32 -1.65 -10.18
C VAL A 32 5.88 -0.34 -10.85
N PRO A 33 5.79 -0.31 -12.19
CA PRO A 33 5.44 0.92 -12.87
C PRO A 33 4.04 1.36 -12.42
N PHE A 34 3.89 2.64 -12.08
CA PHE A 34 2.61 3.20 -11.64
C PHE A 34 1.47 2.90 -12.63
N SER A 35 1.76 2.83 -13.93
CA SER A 35 0.79 2.46 -14.97
C SER A 35 0.25 1.03 -14.81
N GLN A 36 1.01 0.11 -14.23
CA GLN A 36 0.56 -1.24 -13.90
C GLN A 36 -0.36 -1.21 -12.67
N VAL A 37 0.05 -0.52 -11.60
CA VAL A 37 -0.80 -0.32 -10.41
C VAL A 37 -2.13 0.33 -10.77
N PHE A 38 -2.11 1.35 -11.63
CA PHE A 38 -3.32 2.02 -12.10
C PHE A 38 -4.22 1.11 -12.95
N ARG A 39 -3.63 0.29 -13.84
CA ARG A 39 -4.38 -0.72 -14.61
C ARG A 39 -5.02 -1.76 -13.70
N ASP A 40 -4.27 -2.25 -12.71
CA ASP A 40 -4.79 -3.20 -11.73
C ASP A 40 -5.93 -2.59 -10.92
N ALA A 41 -5.83 -1.32 -10.52
CA ALA A 41 -6.90 -0.61 -9.83
C ALA A 41 -8.18 -0.50 -10.68
N ILE A 42 -8.07 -0.21 -11.98
CA ILE A 42 -9.22 -0.22 -12.91
C ILE A 42 -9.84 -1.63 -12.95
N GLY A 43 -9.02 -2.67 -13.06
CA GLY A 43 -9.47 -4.07 -13.04
C GLY A 43 -10.24 -4.42 -11.76
N ASN A 44 -9.71 -4.03 -10.61
CA ASN A 44 -10.34 -4.25 -9.30
C ASN A 44 -11.70 -3.54 -9.19
N VAL A 45 -11.83 -2.31 -9.68
CA VAL A 45 -13.11 -1.60 -9.67
C VAL A 45 -14.14 -2.29 -10.57
N ASN A 46 -13.72 -2.78 -11.75
CA ASN A 46 -14.60 -3.53 -12.64
C ASN A 46 -15.06 -4.85 -11.99
N GLU A 47 -14.16 -5.57 -11.34
CA GLU A 47 -14.49 -6.79 -10.61
C GLU A 47 -15.47 -6.52 -9.46
N SER A 48 -15.23 -5.46 -8.69
CA SER A 48 -16.11 -5.04 -7.58
C SER A 48 -17.52 -4.69 -8.08
N GLN A 49 -17.65 -3.96 -9.20
CA GLN A 49 -18.95 -3.70 -9.83
C GLN A 49 -19.66 -4.98 -10.28
N ASN A 50 -18.92 -5.92 -10.86
CA ASN A 50 -19.47 -7.17 -11.35
C ASN A 50 -19.94 -8.07 -10.19
N LEU A 51 -19.16 -8.13 -9.10
CA LEU A 51 -19.54 -8.81 -7.86
C LEU A 51 -20.78 -8.20 -7.23
N ALA A 52 -20.89 -6.87 -7.18
CA ALA A 52 -22.09 -6.19 -6.68
C ALA A 52 -23.33 -6.57 -7.52
N THR A 53 -23.21 -6.55 -8.85
CA THR A 53 -24.28 -6.94 -9.77
C THR A 53 -24.70 -8.39 -9.58
N GLN A 54 -23.74 -9.32 -9.52
CA GLN A 54 -24.01 -10.74 -9.24
C GLN A 54 -24.70 -10.95 -7.89
N THR A 55 -24.31 -10.19 -6.87
CA THR A 55 -24.87 -10.32 -5.52
C THR A 55 -26.31 -9.81 -5.48
N VAL A 56 -26.62 -8.75 -6.26
CA VAL A 56 -28.00 -8.31 -6.51
C VAL A 56 -28.80 -9.38 -7.24
N ASP A 57 -28.27 -9.95 -8.32
CA ASP A 57 -28.97 -11.00 -9.10
C ASP A 57 -29.28 -12.24 -8.26
N ARG A 58 -28.30 -12.69 -7.45
CA ARG A 58 -28.48 -13.83 -6.52
C ARG A 58 -29.55 -13.54 -5.46
N MET A 59 -29.57 -12.32 -4.92
CA MET A 59 -30.64 -11.89 -4.00
C MET A 59 -32.02 -11.93 -4.69
N LEU A 60 -32.13 -11.40 -5.91
CA LEU A 60 -33.38 -11.38 -6.68
C LEU A 60 -33.83 -12.79 -7.10
N ALA A 61 -32.88 -13.71 -7.32
CA ALA A 61 -33.14 -15.12 -7.59
C ALA A 61 -33.63 -15.91 -6.36
N GLY A 62 -33.69 -15.26 -5.18
CA GLY A 62 -34.15 -15.88 -3.95
C GLY A 62 -33.08 -16.71 -3.23
N GLU A 63 -31.80 -16.55 -3.59
CA GLU A 63 -30.70 -17.12 -2.80
C GLU A 63 -30.62 -16.44 -1.43
N ASN A 64 -29.98 -17.10 -0.47
CA ASN A 64 -29.79 -16.60 0.90
C ASN A 64 -28.69 -15.52 0.96
N VAL A 65 -28.89 -14.45 0.19
CA VAL A 65 -28.06 -13.25 0.19
C VAL A 65 -28.87 -12.16 0.87
N GLY A 66 -28.41 -11.73 2.05
CA GLY A 66 -29.07 -10.67 2.81
C GLY A 66 -28.92 -9.30 2.14
N ILE A 67 -29.93 -8.44 2.30
CA ILE A 67 -29.91 -7.04 1.82
C ILE A 67 -28.69 -6.27 2.37
N GLN A 68 -28.25 -6.60 3.59
CA GLN A 68 -27.06 -6.04 4.22
C GLN A 68 -25.78 -6.35 3.42
N GLU A 69 -25.65 -7.58 2.89
CA GLU A 69 -24.48 -7.98 2.11
C GLU A 69 -24.49 -7.30 0.74
N VAL A 70 -25.65 -7.26 0.09
CA VAL A 70 -25.82 -6.55 -1.20
C VAL A 70 -25.44 -5.08 -1.06
N SER A 71 -25.98 -4.41 -0.04
CA SER A 71 -25.70 -2.99 0.18
C SER A 71 -24.24 -2.72 0.55
N LEU A 72 -23.58 -3.63 1.27
CA LEU A 72 -22.14 -3.55 1.54
C LEU A 72 -21.32 -3.66 0.25
N GLN A 73 -21.62 -4.65 -0.60
CA GLN A 73 -20.90 -4.83 -1.87
C GLN A 73 -21.09 -3.64 -2.82
N ILE A 74 -22.30 -3.09 -2.89
CA ILE A 74 -22.57 -1.87 -3.65
C ILE A 74 -21.76 -0.68 -3.09
N ALA A 75 -21.75 -0.50 -1.76
CA ALA A 75 -21.00 0.57 -1.12
C ALA A 75 -19.49 0.45 -1.34
N GLN A 76 -18.95 -0.76 -1.30
CA GLN A 76 -17.55 -1.02 -1.59
C GLN A 76 -17.21 -0.66 -3.05
N ALA A 77 -18.04 -1.09 -4.00
CA ALA A 77 -17.85 -0.77 -5.42
C ALA A 77 -17.88 0.75 -5.69
N ASP A 78 -18.83 1.48 -5.09
CA ASP A 78 -18.91 2.95 -5.21
C ASP A 78 -17.67 3.63 -4.62
N LEU A 79 -17.26 3.23 -3.42
CA LEU A 79 -16.08 3.81 -2.76
C LEU A 79 -14.81 3.59 -3.58
N SER A 80 -14.59 2.37 -4.06
CA SER A 80 -13.44 2.02 -4.90
C SER A 80 -13.43 2.80 -6.21
N PHE A 81 -14.60 2.99 -6.83
CA PHE A 81 -14.73 3.78 -8.06
C PHE A 81 -14.42 5.26 -7.83
N ARG A 82 -14.95 5.86 -6.76
CA ARG A 82 -14.69 7.25 -6.39
C ARG A 82 -13.20 7.48 -6.09
N PHE A 83 -12.57 6.54 -5.40
CA PHE A 83 -11.13 6.56 -5.18
C PHE A 83 -10.34 6.50 -6.49
N LEU A 84 -10.75 5.65 -7.44
CA LEU A 84 -10.10 5.58 -8.75
C LEU A 84 -10.23 6.89 -9.53
N MET A 85 -11.38 7.57 -9.49
CA MET A 85 -11.53 8.89 -10.12
C MET A 85 -10.56 9.91 -9.54
N GLU A 86 -10.45 9.95 -8.21
CA GLU A 86 -9.51 10.81 -7.50
C GLU A 86 -8.04 10.55 -7.90
N VAL A 87 -7.69 9.29 -8.15
CA VAL A 87 -6.37 8.90 -8.65
C VAL A 87 -6.19 9.30 -10.12
N ARG A 88 -7.22 9.08 -10.95
CA ARG A 88 -7.23 9.47 -12.38
C ARG A 88 -7.00 10.97 -12.52
N ASP A 89 -7.72 11.78 -11.76
CA ASP A 89 -7.64 13.24 -11.85
C ASP A 89 -6.26 13.74 -11.40
N ARG A 90 -5.70 13.15 -10.34
CA ARG A 90 -4.31 13.41 -9.92
C ARG A 90 -3.29 12.99 -10.97
N ALA A 91 -3.46 11.83 -11.62
CA ALA A 91 -2.55 11.36 -12.67
C ALA A 91 -2.56 12.27 -13.90
N ILE A 92 -3.75 12.73 -14.32
CA ILE A 92 -3.90 13.69 -15.41
C ILE A 92 -3.24 15.03 -15.04
N THR A 93 -3.47 15.52 -13.83
CA THR A 93 -2.88 16.77 -13.34
C THR A 93 -1.35 16.68 -13.30
N ALA A 94 -0.79 15.59 -12.77
CA ALA A 94 0.64 15.36 -12.73
C ALA A 94 1.27 15.32 -14.13
N TYR A 95 0.59 14.72 -15.11
CA TYR A 95 1.04 14.74 -16.50
C TYR A 95 1.05 16.15 -17.08
N GLN A 96 -0.01 16.95 -16.83
CA GLN A 96 -0.08 18.33 -17.28
C GLN A 96 1.00 19.22 -16.65
N GLU A 97 1.30 19.05 -15.36
CA GLU A 97 2.36 19.79 -14.67
C GLU A 97 3.75 19.50 -15.25
N VAL A 98 4.09 18.23 -15.49
CA VAL A 98 5.37 17.85 -16.11
C VAL A 98 5.54 18.48 -17.49
N MET A 99 4.47 18.61 -18.27
CA MET A 99 4.51 19.28 -19.57
C MET A 99 4.71 20.80 -19.43
N ARG A 100 4.20 21.40 -18.36
CA ARG A 100 4.29 22.85 -18.10
C ARG A 100 5.66 23.28 -17.58
N THR A 101 6.34 22.44 -16.78
CA THR A 101 7.66 22.75 -16.22
C THR A 101 8.79 22.64 -17.27
N GLN A 102 8.57 21.92 -18.36
CA GLN A 102 9.58 21.73 -19.43
C GLN A 102 9.54 22.83 -20.52
N MET A 103 8.55 23.72 -20.48
CA MET A 103 8.44 24.90 -21.35
C MET A 103 8.96 26.13 -20.61
#